data_AF-A0A538HN54-F1
#
_entry.id   AF-A0A538HN54-F1
#
_cell.length_a   1.000
_cell.length_b   1.000
_cell.length_c   1.000
_cell.angle_alpha   90.00
_cell.angle_beta   90.00
_cell.angle_gamma   90.00
#
_symmetry.space_group_name_H-M   'P 1'
#
loop_
_entity.id
_entity.type
_entity.pdbx_description
1 polymer ?
#
loop_
_entity_poly.entity_id
_entity_poly.type
_entity_poly.pdbx_seq_one_letter_code
_entity_poly.pdbx_strand_id
1 'polypeptide(L)'
;MEVGLTALLLAVAARLALGLRDEVTGRRLIALGGVLAAAVLTRDEMVVPAAVMVAFAVAWSGRAQRRRVLAILGGILVLTVVAHGAFRLAYYGNALPNTYYLKLAGFPLSTRLHRGVVGLTYTVLTGLYLTVGLAVVALVCGRGTRRFQAVSLFALVFVTECVYSAYVGGDFQEELRFPNRFIATGLPLLMVLAAIGISDLVRRTGMTAARRAAVGLGIVLVLAGAFLQSHGWSETSILQFTGPIPYRTARVALALVAALVLGACLLPDRPRTARWMPVAAPLLLVLTLATLNYGPLRTWASSGPADKPSERLETTRGLIFRATSAPANSAALIAAGNWKYFSHRRGVDLLGKMDTVIAHGPSHDVFLKPGHTKWNYDYSIGKLRPDVVADLAFPTTSDLCHMTAWGYRQIAPRLFVRRAARGIDVPRLRARLLAFDHRPFIRMPTQCAGRA
;
A
#
# COMPACT_ATOMS: atom_id res chain seq x y z
N MET A 1 0.28 -11.00 -0.42
CA MET A 1 1.10 -11.99 -1.17
C MET A 1 1.22 -11.59 -2.65
N GLU A 2 0.20 -10.98 -3.21
CA GLU A 2 0.08 -10.49 -4.58
C GLU A 2 1.05 -9.36 -4.95
N VAL A 3 1.42 -8.45 -4.03
CA VAL A 3 2.37 -7.34 -4.32
C VAL A 3 3.75 -7.87 -4.72
N GLY A 4 4.26 -8.87 -4.00
CA GLY A 4 5.56 -9.47 -4.29
C GLY A 4 5.57 -10.20 -5.63
N LEU A 5 4.51 -10.98 -5.93
CA LEU A 5 4.33 -11.61 -7.24
C LEU A 5 4.29 -10.56 -8.36
N THR A 6 3.54 -9.48 -8.16
CA THR A 6 3.41 -8.39 -9.13
C THR A 6 4.75 -7.70 -9.40
N ALA A 7 5.52 -7.41 -8.35
CA ALA A 7 6.86 -6.84 -8.46
C ALA A 7 7.81 -7.75 -9.25
N LEU A 8 7.73 -9.08 -9.03
CA LEU A 8 8.47 -10.07 -9.80
C LEU A 8 8.05 -10.08 -11.27
N LEU A 9 6.74 -10.09 -11.56
CA LEU A 9 6.22 -10.08 -12.92
C LEU A 9 6.65 -8.82 -13.68
N LEU A 10 6.63 -7.64 -13.05
CA LEU A 10 7.13 -6.41 -13.65
C LEU A 10 8.64 -6.47 -13.92
N ALA A 11 9.44 -7.02 -13.01
CA ALA A 11 10.87 -7.19 -13.21
C ALA A 11 11.18 -8.16 -14.37
N VAL A 12 10.46 -9.28 -14.44
CA VAL A 12 10.59 -10.26 -15.54
C VAL A 12 10.14 -9.64 -16.86
N ALA A 13 9.00 -8.93 -16.88
CA ALA A 13 8.51 -8.24 -18.07
C ALA A 13 9.51 -7.19 -18.57
N ALA A 14 10.07 -6.38 -17.67
CA ALA A 14 11.09 -5.40 -18.01
C ALA A 14 12.33 -6.07 -18.61
N ARG A 15 12.81 -7.18 -18.03
CA ARG A 15 13.91 -7.97 -18.60
C ARG A 15 13.59 -8.52 -19.99
N LEU A 16 12.41 -9.09 -20.19
CA LEU A 16 11.99 -9.64 -21.49
C LEU A 16 11.85 -8.53 -22.55
N ALA A 17 11.31 -7.37 -22.17
CA ALA A 17 11.21 -6.20 -23.04
C ALA A 17 12.60 -5.71 -23.49
N LEU A 18 13.61 -5.75 -22.61
CA LEU A 18 14.98 -5.43 -23.00
C LEU A 18 15.59 -6.46 -23.95
N GLY A 19 15.24 -7.74 -23.81
CA GLY A 19 15.67 -8.79 -24.75
C GLY A 19 15.17 -8.58 -26.18
N LEU A 20 14.12 -7.78 -26.40
CA LEU A 20 13.66 -7.44 -27.76
C LEU A 20 14.66 -6.54 -28.52
N ARG A 21 15.66 -5.96 -27.82
CA ARG A 21 16.78 -5.26 -28.45
C ARG A 21 17.62 -6.17 -29.34
N ASP A 22 17.88 -7.38 -28.86
CA ASP A 22 18.82 -8.30 -29.50
C ASP A 22 18.14 -8.97 -30.68
N GLU A 23 16.89 -9.37 -30.49
CA GLU A 23 16.11 -10.07 -31.51
C GLU A 23 14.60 -10.00 -31.21
N VAL A 24 13.80 -9.68 -32.23
CA VAL A 24 12.33 -9.69 -32.14
C VAL A 24 11.80 -10.99 -32.76
N THR A 25 11.46 -11.96 -31.91
CA THR A 25 10.86 -13.23 -32.33
C THR A 25 9.44 -13.38 -31.78
N GLY A 26 8.59 -14.15 -32.46
CA GLY A 26 7.24 -14.45 -31.98
C GLY A 26 7.24 -15.07 -30.57
N ARG A 27 8.20 -15.95 -30.28
CA ARG A 27 8.37 -16.58 -28.95
C ARG A 27 8.65 -15.55 -27.86
N ARG A 28 9.55 -14.58 -28.09
CA ARG A 28 9.85 -13.52 -27.12
C ARG A 28 8.66 -12.59 -26.90
N LEU A 29 7.91 -12.27 -27.96
CA LEU A 29 6.70 -11.46 -27.86
C LEU A 29 5.58 -12.17 -27.10
N ILE A 30 5.36 -13.46 -27.37
CA ILE A 30 4.37 -14.26 -26.63
C ILE A 30 4.78 -14.41 -25.16
N ALA A 31 6.08 -14.64 -24.87
CA ALA A 31 6.57 -14.72 -23.50
C ALA A 31 6.36 -13.41 -22.73
N LEU A 32 6.73 -12.26 -23.31
CA LEU A 32 6.48 -10.95 -22.72
C LEU A 32 4.98 -10.70 -22.53
N GLY A 33 4.17 -10.95 -23.56
CA GLY A 33 2.72 -10.78 -23.51
C GLY A 33 2.08 -11.65 -22.42
N GLY A 34 2.53 -12.90 -22.27
CA GLY A 34 2.05 -13.80 -21.21
C GLY A 34 2.39 -13.31 -19.81
N VAL A 35 3.59 -12.77 -19.59
CA VAL A 35 3.98 -12.17 -18.29
C VAL A 35 3.17 -10.90 -18.00
N LEU A 36 2.96 -10.05 -19.01
CA LEU A 36 2.11 -8.86 -18.87
C LEU A 36 0.65 -9.25 -18.56
N ALA A 37 0.12 -10.26 -19.25
CA ALA A 37 -1.22 -10.79 -18.99
C ALA A 37 -1.33 -11.33 -17.56
N ALA A 38 -0.34 -12.10 -17.09
CA ALA A 38 -0.29 -12.59 -15.71
C ALA A 38 -0.24 -11.44 -14.69
N ALA A 39 0.48 -10.36 -14.99
CA ALA A 39 0.50 -9.17 -14.12
C ALA A 39 -0.89 -8.54 -14.01
N VAL A 40 -1.57 -8.33 -15.14
CA VAL A 40 -2.94 -7.77 -15.21
C VAL A 40 -3.96 -8.66 -14.49
N LEU A 41 -3.86 -9.98 -14.66
CA LEU A 41 -4.77 -10.94 -14.00
C LEU A 41 -4.49 -11.07 -12.49
N THR A 42 -3.27 -10.76 -12.04
CA THR A 42 -2.94 -10.70 -10.62
C THR A 42 -3.50 -9.42 -9.98
N ARG A 43 -3.37 -8.29 -10.69
CA ARG A 43 -3.79 -6.96 -10.24
C ARG A 43 -4.21 -6.11 -11.45
N ASP A 44 -5.47 -5.69 -11.49
CA ASP A 44 -6.06 -4.98 -12.63
C ASP A 44 -5.28 -3.71 -13.01
N GLU A 45 -4.72 -2.99 -12.04
CA GLU A 45 -3.98 -1.76 -12.33
C GLU A 45 -2.69 -1.99 -13.13
N MET A 46 -2.18 -3.23 -13.17
CA MET A 46 -1.00 -3.59 -13.94
C MET A 46 -1.22 -3.41 -15.44
N VAL A 47 -2.46 -3.16 -15.89
CA VAL A 47 -2.75 -2.73 -17.25
C VAL A 47 -2.00 -1.45 -17.61
N VAL A 48 -1.77 -0.54 -16.65
CA VAL A 48 -1.09 0.74 -16.88
C VAL A 48 0.41 0.57 -17.14
N PRO A 49 1.21 -0.06 -16.24
CA PRO A 49 2.62 -0.35 -16.56
C PRO A 49 2.75 -1.33 -17.74
N ALA A 50 1.81 -2.26 -17.95
CA ALA A 50 1.82 -3.12 -19.12
C ALA A 50 1.67 -2.33 -20.42
N ALA A 51 0.70 -1.41 -20.51
CA ALA A 51 0.52 -0.54 -21.68
C ALA A 51 1.77 0.30 -21.95
N VAL A 52 2.41 0.82 -20.89
CA VAL A 52 3.69 1.53 -20.98
C VAL A 52 4.80 0.64 -21.54
N MET A 53 4.94 -0.59 -21.05
CA MET A 53 5.93 -1.54 -21.57
C MET A 53 5.66 -1.92 -23.03
N VAL A 54 4.39 -2.07 -23.43
CA VAL A 54 4.00 -2.32 -24.84
C VAL A 54 4.36 -1.11 -25.71
N ALA A 55 3.95 0.09 -25.32
CA ALA A 55 4.26 1.32 -26.05
C ALA A 55 5.77 1.52 -26.20
N PHE A 56 6.51 1.23 -25.14
CA PHE A 56 7.95 1.28 -25.11
C PHE A 56 8.61 0.24 -26.05
N ALA A 57 8.13 -1.01 -26.02
CA ALA A 57 8.59 -2.06 -26.94
C ALA A 57 8.32 -1.70 -28.41
N VAL A 58 7.17 -1.09 -28.71
CA VAL A 58 6.81 -0.62 -30.05
C VAL A 58 7.70 0.55 -30.48
N ALA A 59 7.87 1.55 -29.62
CA ALA A 59 8.69 2.73 -29.91
C ALA A 59 10.14 2.34 -30.25
N TRP A 60 10.65 1.33 -29.56
CA TRP A 60 12.00 0.84 -29.74
C TRP A 60 12.18 -0.02 -30.98
N SER A 61 11.21 -0.87 -31.28
CA SER A 61 11.32 -1.82 -32.37
C SER A 61 11.55 -1.10 -33.70
N GLY A 62 12.40 -1.70 -34.55
CA GLY A 62 12.64 -1.19 -35.91
C GLY A 62 11.32 -1.03 -36.67
N ARG A 63 11.23 -0.02 -37.55
CA ARG A 63 9.97 0.38 -38.21
C ARG A 63 9.20 -0.80 -38.82
N ALA A 64 9.90 -1.76 -39.43
CA ALA A 64 9.32 -2.97 -40.01
C ALA A 64 8.64 -3.90 -38.98
N GLN A 65 9.15 -3.95 -37.74
CA GLN A 65 8.63 -4.84 -36.69
C GLN A 65 7.55 -4.18 -35.82
N ARG A 66 7.42 -2.85 -35.83
CA ARG A 66 6.47 -2.11 -34.95
C ARG A 66 5.05 -2.64 -35.02
N ARG A 67 4.54 -2.88 -36.24
CA ARG A 67 3.20 -3.43 -36.46
C ARG A 67 3.06 -4.82 -35.85
N ARG A 68 4.07 -5.69 -36.02
CA ARG A 68 4.09 -7.03 -35.46
C ARG A 68 4.12 -7.02 -33.93
N VAL A 69 4.96 -6.17 -33.34
CA VAL A 69 5.08 -6.03 -31.88
C VAL A 69 3.78 -5.49 -31.29
N LEU A 70 3.19 -4.46 -31.90
CA LEU A 70 1.91 -3.89 -31.47
C LEU A 70 0.77 -4.91 -31.62
N ALA A 71 0.69 -5.62 -32.74
CA ALA A 71 -0.36 -6.62 -32.97
C ALA A 71 -0.30 -7.74 -31.95
N ILE A 72 0.89 -8.29 -31.65
CA ILE A 72 1.03 -9.40 -30.72
C ILE A 72 0.88 -8.91 -29.27
N LEU A 73 1.68 -7.95 -28.82
CA LEU A 73 1.67 -7.52 -27.42
C LEU A 73 0.39 -6.75 -27.08
N GLY A 74 -0.02 -5.84 -27.95
CA GLY A 74 -1.28 -5.10 -27.81
C GLY A 74 -2.49 -6.03 -27.91
N GLY A 75 -2.47 -6.98 -28.85
CA GLY A 75 -3.51 -8.01 -28.97
C GLY A 75 -3.65 -8.86 -27.71
N ILE A 76 -2.55 -9.36 -27.14
CA ILE A 76 -2.56 -10.12 -25.89
C ILE A 76 -3.10 -9.26 -24.73
N LEU A 77 -2.66 -8.01 -24.60
CA LEU A 77 -3.10 -7.11 -23.54
C LEU A 77 -4.61 -6.82 -23.65
N VAL A 78 -5.09 -6.47 -24.84
CA VAL A 78 -6.52 -6.23 -25.10
C VAL A 78 -7.33 -7.49 -24.84
N LEU A 79 -6.90 -8.64 -25.35
CA LEU A 79 -7.56 -9.92 -25.11
C LEU A 79 -7.66 -10.23 -23.62
N THR A 80 -6.58 -10.00 -22.86
CA THR A 80 -6.56 -10.22 -21.41
C THR A 80 -7.59 -9.35 -20.69
N VAL A 81 -7.63 -8.04 -21.00
CA VAL A 81 -8.56 -7.10 -20.37
C VAL A 81 -10.01 -7.42 -20.75
N VAL A 82 -10.27 -7.70 -22.03
CA VAL A 82 -11.61 -8.02 -22.53
C VAL A 82 -12.10 -9.36 -21.98
N ALA A 83 -11.27 -10.41 -22.00
CA ALA A 83 -11.65 -11.72 -21.47
C ALA A 83 -11.89 -11.67 -19.95
N HIS A 84 -11.02 -10.97 -19.21
CA HIS A 84 -11.22 -10.80 -17.76
C HIS A 84 -12.48 -9.96 -17.46
N GLY A 85 -12.73 -8.88 -18.24
CA GLY A 85 -13.97 -8.10 -18.14
C GLY A 85 -15.22 -8.91 -18.44
N ALA A 86 -15.22 -9.69 -19.52
CA ALA A 86 -16.32 -10.55 -19.93
C ALA A 86 -16.61 -11.63 -18.89
N PHE A 87 -15.56 -12.28 -18.35
CA PHE A 87 -15.69 -13.22 -17.24
C PHE A 87 -16.35 -12.56 -16.03
N ARG A 88 -15.90 -11.35 -15.64
CA ARG A 88 -16.47 -10.65 -14.47
C ARG A 88 -17.92 -10.24 -14.68
N LEU A 89 -18.28 -9.81 -15.88
CA LEU A 89 -19.68 -9.54 -16.23
C LEU A 89 -20.53 -10.80 -16.14
N ALA A 90 -20.07 -11.91 -16.71
CA ALA A 90 -20.79 -13.18 -16.70
C ALA A 90 -20.93 -13.78 -15.28
N TYR A 91 -19.89 -13.65 -14.45
CA TYR A 91 -19.83 -14.29 -13.14
C TYR A 91 -20.31 -13.39 -11.98
N TYR A 92 -19.92 -12.12 -11.96
CA TYR A 92 -20.23 -11.15 -10.89
C TYR A 92 -21.30 -10.12 -11.28
N GLY A 93 -21.75 -10.10 -12.54
CA GLY A 93 -22.70 -9.10 -13.06
C GLY A 93 -22.11 -7.69 -13.20
N ASN A 94 -20.80 -7.51 -13.00
CA ASN A 94 -20.13 -6.21 -12.99
C ASN A 94 -18.77 -6.29 -13.70
N ALA A 95 -18.44 -5.27 -14.49
CA ALA A 95 -17.17 -5.24 -15.22
C ALA A 95 -15.94 -4.99 -14.32
N LEU A 96 -16.14 -4.37 -13.16
CA LEU A 96 -15.08 -3.99 -12.22
C LEU A 96 -15.42 -4.52 -10.81
N PRO A 97 -14.42 -4.78 -9.96
CA PRO A 97 -14.65 -5.29 -8.62
C PRO A 97 -15.28 -4.21 -7.71
N ASN A 98 -15.98 -4.62 -6.66
CA ASN A 98 -16.55 -3.71 -5.66
C ASN A 98 -15.51 -2.73 -5.08
N THR A 99 -14.26 -3.16 -4.93
CA THR A 99 -13.15 -2.32 -4.45
C THR A 99 -12.86 -1.12 -5.36
N TYR A 100 -13.13 -1.21 -6.67
CA TYR A 100 -13.06 -0.08 -7.59
C TYR A 100 -14.13 0.97 -7.24
N TYR A 101 -15.39 0.55 -7.16
CA TYR A 101 -16.52 1.45 -6.87
C TYR A 101 -16.43 2.06 -5.47
N LEU A 102 -15.92 1.33 -4.50
CA LEU A 102 -15.67 1.82 -3.14
C LEU A 102 -14.60 2.92 -3.09
N LYS A 103 -13.53 2.80 -3.89
CA LYS A 103 -12.40 3.72 -3.83
C LYS A 103 -12.59 4.94 -4.73
N LEU A 104 -13.18 4.75 -5.92
CA LEU A 104 -13.15 5.77 -6.98
C LEU A 104 -14.51 6.42 -7.26
N ALA A 105 -15.62 5.72 -7.05
CA ALA A 105 -16.94 6.26 -7.33
C ALA A 105 -17.46 7.10 -6.14
N GLY A 106 -17.98 8.29 -6.43
CA GLY A 106 -18.55 9.18 -5.41
C GLY A 106 -17.55 10.09 -4.68
N PHE A 107 -16.33 10.26 -5.22
CA PHE A 107 -15.35 11.25 -4.73
C PHE A 107 -14.79 12.11 -5.87
N PRO A 108 -14.65 13.43 -5.67
CA PRO A 108 -14.03 14.31 -6.66
C PRO A 108 -12.61 13.85 -7.02
N LEU A 109 -12.24 14.00 -8.30
CA LEU A 109 -10.88 13.71 -8.76
C LEU A 109 -9.85 14.59 -8.05
N SER A 110 -10.18 15.86 -7.78
CA SER A 110 -9.30 16.81 -7.08
C SER A 110 -8.94 16.32 -5.67
N THR A 111 -9.91 15.84 -4.89
CA THR A 111 -9.67 15.30 -3.54
C THR A 111 -8.78 14.07 -3.58
N ARG A 112 -9.02 13.17 -4.54
CA ARG A 112 -8.17 11.97 -4.74
C ARG A 112 -6.76 12.38 -5.11
N LEU A 113 -6.58 13.20 -6.15
CA LEU A 113 -5.27 13.67 -6.59
C LEU A 113 -4.51 14.37 -5.47
N HIS A 114 -5.15 15.28 -4.73
CA HIS A 114 -4.55 15.97 -3.61
C HIS A 114 -4.01 14.97 -2.56
N ARG A 115 -4.87 14.05 -2.08
CA ARG A 115 -4.46 13.02 -1.12
C ARG A 115 -3.31 12.15 -1.66
N GLY A 116 -3.42 11.71 -2.91
CA GLY A 116 -2.43 10.86 -3.55
C GLY A 116 -1.08 11.55 -3.75
N VAL A 117 -1.06 12.83 -4.13
CA VAL A 117 0.16 13.64 -4.26
C VAL A 117 0.80 13.86 -2.89
N VAL A 118 0.02 14.15 -1.84
CA VAL A 118 0.53 14.26 -0.48
C VAL A 118 1.18 12.94 -0.03
N GLY A 119 0.52 11.81 -0.26
CA GLY A 119 1.05 10.47 0.06
C GLY A 119 2.34 10.13 -0.69
N LEU A 120 2.36 10.39 -2.00
CA LEU A 120 3.54 10.19 -2.85
C LEU A 120 4.70 11.09 -2.42
N THR A 121 4.43 12.38 -2.17
CA THR A 121 5.45 13.35 -1.74
C THR A 121 6.04 12.95 -0.40
N TYR A 122 5.20 12.56 0.57
CA TYR A 122 5.66 12.03 1.85
C TYR A 122 6.55 10.80 1.65
N THR A 123 6.10 9.82 0.84
CA THR A 123 6.84 8.58 0.58
C THR A 123 8.21 8.86 -0.04
N VAL A 124 8.26 9.74 -1.05
CA VAL A 124 9.50 10.11 -1.72
C VAL A 124 10.43 10.85 -0.75
N LEU A 125 9.96 11.91 -0.11
CA LEU A 125 10.81 12.77 0.73
C LEU A 125 11.26 12.12 2.03
N THR A 126 10.55 11.11 2.54
CA THR A 126 10.92 10.45 3.80
C THR A 126 11.55 9.07 3.63
N GLY A 127 11.26 8.36 2.53
CA GLY A 127 11.69 6.96 2.35
C GLY A 127 12.47 6.66 1.08
N LEU A 128 12.23 7.38 -0.02
CA LEU A 128 12.79 7.02 -1.34
C LEU A 128 13.74 8.06 -1.94
N TYR A 129 13.95 9.21 -1.28
CA TYR A 129 14.65 10.37 -1.83
C TYR A 129 16.05 10.03 -2.36
N LEU A 130 16.83 9.21 -1.63
CA LEU A 130 18.19 8.84 -2.02
C LEU A 130 18.17 7.91 -3.22
N THR A 131 17.27 6.93 -3.19
CA THR A 131 17.07 5.97 -4.27
C THR A 131 16.62 6.66 -5.56
N VAL A 132 15.70 7.62 -5.44
CA VAL A 132 15.25 8.47 -6.56
C VAL A 132 16.38 9.36 -7.06
N GLY A 133 17.14 10.01 -6.18
CA GLY A 133 18.29 10.83 -6.56
C GLY A 133 19.35 10.03 -7.33
N LEU A 134 19.71 8.84 -6.85
CA LEU A 134 20.64 7.94 -7.54
C LEU A 134 20.07 7.42 -8.88
N ALA A 135 18.77 7.14 -8.95
CA ALA A 135 18.11 6.80 -10.20
C ALA A 135 18.17 7.94 -11.23
N VAL A 136 18.05 9.20 -10.80
CA VAL A 136 18.25 10.39 -11.65
C VAL A 136 19.68 10.46 -12.15
N VAL A 137 20.69 10.18 -11.30
CA VAL A 137 22.10 10.10 -11.74
C VAL A 137 22.26 9.06 -12.85
N ALA A 138 21.67 7.87 -12.72
CA ALA A 138 21.70 6.84 -13.75
C ALA A 138 21.07 7.31 -15.07
N LEU A 139 19.95 8.04 -15.02
CA LEU A 139 19.29 8.59 -16.20
C LEU A 139 20.16 9.65 -16.89
N VAL A 140 20.70 10.60 -16.12
CA VAL A 140 21.56 11.68 -16.65
C VAL A 140 22.84 11.11 -17.24
N CYS A 141 23.52 10.22 -16.51
CA CYS A 141 24.77 9.60 -16.97
C CYS A 141 24.55 8.56 -18.09
N GLY A 142 23.35 8.03 -18.19
CA GLY A 142 22.92 7.13 -19.26
C GLY A 142 22.60 7.86 -20.55
N ARG A 143 22.29 9.16 -20.55
CA ARG A 143 21.92 9.90 -21.76
C ARG A 143 22.96 9.73 -22.88
N GLY A 144 22.48 9.50 -24.10
CA GLY A 144 23.33 9.30 -25.28
C GLY A 144 24.01 7.93 -25.38
N THR A 145 23.85 7.05 -24.38
CA THR A 145 24.45 5.70 -24.40
C THR A 145 23.46 4.63 -24.84
N ARG A 146 23.96 3.48 -25.33
CA ARG A 146 23.11 2.31 -25.67
C ARG A 146 22.27 1.81 -24.50
N ARG A 147 22.71 2.01 -23.25
CA ARG A 147 21.95 1.61 -22.04
C ARG A 147 20.87 2.60 -21.65
N PHE A 148 20.85 3.84 -22.17
CA PHE A 148 19.87 4.88 -21.79
C PHE A 148 18.45 4.34 -21.81
N GLN A 149 18.16 3.59 -22.86
CA GLN A 149 16.84 3.09 -23.10
C GLN A 149 16.43 2.07 -21.99
N ALA A 150 17.35 1.24 -21.47
CA ALA A 150 17.04 0.31 -20.38
C ALA A 150 16.73 1.06 -19.07
N VAL A 151 17.55 2.06 -18.76
CA VAL A 151 17.37 2.92 -17.60
C VAL A 151 16.05 3.71 -17.71
N SER A 152 15.71 4.19 -18.91
CA SER A 152 14.46 4.91 -19.16
C SER A 152 13.22 4.02 -19.01
N LEU A 153 13.28 2.74 -19.41
CA LEU A 153 12.17 1.80 -19.20
C LEU A 153 11.87 1.62 -17.71
N PHE A 154 12.90 1.32 -16.92
CA PHE A 154 12.76 1.11 -15.49
C PHE A 154 12.21 2.36 -14.80
N ALA A 155 12.69 3.53 -15.21
CA ALA A 155 12.22 4.80 -14.67
C ALA A 155 10.76 5.07 -15.05
N LEU A 156 10.39 4.82 -16.30
CA LEU A 156 9.04 5.03 -16.80
C LEU A 156 8.03 4.13 -16.11
N VAL A 157 8.38 2.85 -15.87
CA VAL A 157 7.52 1.92 -15.10
C VAL A 157 7.33 2.42 -13.66
N PHE A 158 8.41 2.84 -12.99
CA PHE A 158 8.30 3.38 -11.63
C PHE A 158 7.47 4.67 -11.57
N VAL A 159 7.71 5.61 -12.48
CA VAL A 159 6.93 6.85 -12.58
C VAL A 159 5.45 6.55 -12.85
N THR A 160 5.15 5.55 -13.68
CA THR A 160 3.79 5.12 -13.96
C THR A 160 3.07 4.63 -12.70
N GLU A 161 3.73 3.83 -11.86
CA GLU A 161 3.18 3.42 -10.56
C GLU A 161 2.96 4.62 -9.63
N CYS A 162 3.88 5.59 -9.60
CA CYS A 162 3.70 6.83 -8.83
C CYS A 162 2.50 7.66 -9.31
N VAL A 163 2.36 7.83 -10.62
CA VAL A 163 1.24 8.57 -11.22
C VAL A 163 -0.07 7.84 -10.97
N TYR A 164 -0.11 6.52 -11.12
CA TYR A 164 -1.29 5.73 -10.82
C TYR A 164 -1.68 5.83 -9.35
N SER A 165 -0.70 5.71 -8.45
CA SER A 165 -0.90 5.88 -7.00
C SER A 165 -1.49 7.25 -6.67
N ALA A 166 -0.98 8.34 -7.26
CA ALA A 166 -1.53 9.68 -7.10
C ALA A 166 -2.97 9.78 -7.64
N TYR A 167 -3.22 9.24 -8.83
CA TYR A 167 -4.54 9.23 -9.49
C TYR A 167 -5.64 8.56 -8.67
N VAL A 168 -5.35 7.40 -8.06
CA VAL A 168 -6.34 6.67 -7.24
C VAL A 168 -6.49 7.24 -5.84
N GLY A 169 -5.69 8.26 -5.49
CA GLY A 169 -5.67 8.88 -4.17
C GLY A 169 -4.89 8.11 -3.12
N GLY A 170 -3.91 7.31 -3.53
CA GLY A 170 -3.04 6.53 -2.68
C GLY A 170 -3.72 5.29 -2.09
N ASP A 171 -3.32 4.93 -0.87
CA ASP A 171 -3.85 3.76 -0.19
C ASP A 171 -4.15 4.03 1.28
N PHE A 172 -5.05 3.25 1.88
CA PHE A 172 -5.33 3.38 3.30
C PHE A 172 -4.13 2.99 4.16
N GLN A 173 -3.28 2.07 3.67
CA GLN A 173 -2.09 1.57 4.37
C GLN A 173 -0.97 2.61 4.52
N GLU A 174 -1.07 3.77 3.86
CA GLU A 174 -0.14 4.88 4.08
C GLU A 174 -0.17 5.38 5.53
N GLU A 175 -1.25 5.06 6.27
CA GLU A 175 -1.34 5.27 7.72
C GLU A 175 -0.18 4.63 8.49
N LEU A 176 0.42 3.55 7.95
CA LEU A 176 1.57 2.85 8.51
C LEU A 176 2.93 3.49 8.14
N ARG A 177 2.94 4.59 7.38
CA ARG A 177 4.14 5.37 7.00
C ARG A 177 5.13 4.63 6.08
N PHE A 178 4.70 3.59 5.38
CA PHE A 178 5.50 2.88 4.37
C PHE A 178 4.98 3.18 2.96
N PRO A 179 5.80 2.98 1.90
CA PRO A 179 5.33 3.08 0.53
C PRO A 179 4.11 2.18 0.30
N ASN A 180 3.05 2.75 -0.25
CA ASN A 180 1.84 1.99 -0.52
C ASN A 180 2.09 0.88 -1.54
N ARG A 181 1.16 -0.08 -1.58
CA ARG A 181 1.25 -1.29 -2.39
C ARG A 181 1.29 -1.05 -3.91
N PHE A 182 1.00 0.16 -4.41
CA PHE A 182 1.16 0.49 -5.83
C PHE A 182 2.64 0.79 -6.11
N ILE A 183 3.19 1.78 -5.38
CA ILE A 183 4.61 2.18 -5.48
C ILE A 183 5.55 1.00 -5.19
N ALA A 184 5.18 0.15 -4.22
CA ALA A 184 5.97 -1.01 -3.80
C ALA A 184 6.31 -1.97 -4.96
N THR A 185 5.44 -2.09 -5.97
CA THR A 185 5.66 -2.99 -7.12
C THR A 185 6.78 -2.51 -8.03
N GLY A 186 7.01 -1.19 -8.13
CA GLY A 186 8.06 -0.58 -8.93
C GLY A 186 9.41 -0.45 -8.21
N LEU A 187 9.47 -0.68 -6.89
CA LEU A 187 10.69 -0.49 -6.09
C LEU A 187 11.88 -1.35 -6.55
N PRO A 188 11.75 -2.62 -6.96
CA PRO A 188 12.90 -3.39 -7.44
C PRO A 188 13.59 -2.73 -8.65
N LEU A 189 12.80 -2.20 -9.60
CA LEU A 189 13.35 -1.49 -10.77
C LEU A 189 14.03 -0.18 -10.36
N LEU A 190 13.44 0.56 -9.41
CA LEU A 190 14.05 1.75 -8.84
C LEU A 190 15.39 1.44 -8.13
N MET A 191 15.46 0.32 -7.38
CA MET A 191 16.69 -0.12 -6.71
C MET A 191 17.80 -0.46 -7.71
N VAL A 192 17.45 -1.11 -8.83
CA VAL A 192 18.40 -1.37 -9.93
C VAL A 192 18.91 -0.05 -10.52
N LEU A 193 18.03 0.93 -10.74
CA LEU A 193 18.43 2.27 -11.21
C LEU A 193 19.39 2.95 -10.24
N ALA A 194 19.10 2.90 -8.94
CA ALA A 194 19.98 3.46 -7.92
C ALA A 194 21.36 2.79 -7.93
N ALA A 195 21.42 1.46 -8.08
CA ALA A 195 22.69 0.73 -8.19
C ALA A 195 23.52 1.14 -9.42
N ILE A 196 22.86 1.33 -10.57
CA ILE A 196 23.51 1.86 -11.79
C ILE A 196 24.01 3.28 -11.54
N GLY A 197 23.22 4.13 -10.88
CA GLY A 197 23.58 5.50 -10.53
C GLY A 197 24.81 5.59 -9.63
N ILE A 198 24.90 4.72 -8.63
CA ILE A 198 26.09 4.58 -7.78
C ILE A 198 27.31 4.23 -8.65
N SER A 199 27.16 3.23 -9.52
CA SER A 199 28.25 2.79 -10.40
C SER A 199 28.72 3.88 -11.36
N ASP A 200 27.80 4.70 -11.87
CA ASP A 200 28.11 5.83 -12.76
C ASP A 200 28.82 6.96 -12.05
N LEU A 201 28.36 7.28 -10.84
CA LEU A 201 28.99 8.29 -9.99
C LEU A 201 30.43 7.89 -9.68
N VAL A 202 30.65 6.65 -9.22
CA VAL A 202 31.98 6.10 -8.91
C VAL A 202 32.92 6.15 -10.12
N ARG A 203 32.43 5.78 -11.31
CA ARG A 203 33.24 5.79 -12.53
C ARG A 203 33.66 7.19 -12.98
N ARG A 204 32.78 8.19 -12.83
CA ARG A 204 33.02 9.55 -13.34
C ARG A 204 33.87 10.40 -12.42
N THR A 205 33.63 10.33 -11.12
CA THR A 205 34.29 11.21 -10.15
C THR A 205 35.45 10.53 -9.42
N GLY A 206 35.64 9.23 -9.66
CA GLY A 206 36.47 8.38 -8.82
C GLY A 206 35.78 8.04 -7.50
N MET A 207 36.23 6.95 -6.86
CA MET A 207 35.60 6.39 -5.67
C MET A 207 35.59 7.37 -4.49
N THR A 208 36.66 8.16 -4.33
CA THR A 208 36.77 9.13 -3.24
C THR A 208 35.75 10.25 -3.38
N ALA A 209 35.65 10.93 -4.54
CA ALA A 209 34.69 12.01 -4.73
C ALA A 209 33.23 11.52 -4.82
N ALA A 210 32.99 10.31 -5.37
CA ALA A 210 31.68 9.69 -5.38
C ALA A 210 31.18 9.40 -3.96
N ARG A 211 32.07 8.88 -3.10
CA ARG A 211 31.81 8.71 -1.67
C ARG A 211 31.49 10.04 -1.02
N ARG A 212 32.24 11.11 -1.33
CA ARG A 212 31.97 12.45 -0.80
C ARG A 212 30.62 13.02 -1.20
N ALA A 213 30.24 12.88 -2.46
CA ALA A 213 28.96 13.33 -2.98
C ALA A 213 27.78 12.52 -2.40
N ALA A 214 27.91 11.20 -2.32
CA ALA A 214 26.88 10.34 -1.73
C ALA A 214 26.68 10.62 -0.23
N VAL A 215 27.78 10.83 0.51
CA VAL A 215 27.79 11.29 1.89
C VAL A 215 27.07 12.63 2.03
N GLY A 216 27.50 13.65 1.29
CA GLY A 216 26.96 15.01 1.42
C GLY A 216 25.47 15.07 1.07
N LEU A 217 25.08 14.39 -0.01
CA LEU A 217 23.70 14.23 -0.42
C LEU A 217 22.88 13.51 0.67
N GLY A 218 23.39 12.39 1.19
CA GLY A 218 22.78 11.67 2.30
C GLY A 218 22.55 12.54 3.53
N ILE A 219 23.53 13.36 3.92
CA ILE A 219 23.42 14.32 5.05
C ILE A 219 22.33 15.35 4.79
N VAL A 220 22.38 16.04 3.65
CA VAL A 220 21.39 17.08 3.29
C VAL A 220 19.98 16.51 3.31
N LEU A 221 19.80 15.32 2.77
CA LEU A 221 18.48 14.70 2.67
C LEU A 221 17.98 14.15 4.01
N VAL A 222 18.87 13.63 4.85
CA VAL A 222 18.52 13.25 6.23
C VAL A 222 18.12 14.48 7.03
N LEU A 223 18.83 15.60 6.88
CA LEU A 223 18.50 16.87 7.52
C LEU A 223 17.16 17.43 6.99
N ALA A 224 16.93 17.37 5.68
CA ALA A 224 15.66 17.77 5.07
C ALA A 224 14.50 16.89 5.55
N GLY A 225 14.67 15.56 5.57
CA GLY A 225 13.67 14.62 6.09
C GLY A 225 13.38 14.85 7.58
N ALA A 226 14.40 15.12 8.38
CA ALA A 226 14.24 15.46 9.80
C ALA A 226 13.51 16.80 9.98
N PHE A 227 13.82 17.81 9.17
CA PHE A 227 13.16 19.12 9.15
C PHE A 227 11.66 19.01 8.80
N LEU A 228 11.34 18.28 7.73
CA LEU A 228 9.96 18.03 7.28
C LEU A 228 9.11 17.34 8.36
N GLN A 229 9.72 16.45 9.13
CA GLN A 229 9.05 15.72 10.21
C GLN A 229 8.99 16.49 11.53
N SER A 230 9.95 17.38 11.79
CA SER A 230 9.98 18.21 12.99
C SER A 230 9.03 19.41 12.91
N HIS A 231 8.74 19.90 11.71
CA HIS A 231 7.83 21.04 11.53
C HIS A 231 6.38 20.62 11.30
N GLY A 232 6.09 19.31 11.29
CA GLY A 232 4.73 18.78 11.23
C GLY A 232 3.95 19.31 10.03
N TRP A 233 4.25 18.82 8.83
CA TRP A 233 3.48 19.16 7.63
C TRP A 233 1.98 18.93 7.85
N SER A 234 1.23 20.03 7.93
CA SER A 234 -0.21 20.08 8.19
C SER A 234 -1.02 19.23 7.21
N GLU A 235 -0.57 19.15 5.95
CA GLU A 235 -1.21 18.35 4.92
C GLU A 235 -1.12 16.83 5.16
N THR A 236 -0.13 16.34 5.90
CA THR A 236 0.01 14.88 6.16
C THR A 236 -1.07 14.34 7.10
N SER A 237 -1.84 15.22 7.76
CA SER A 237 -3.07 14.83 8.46
C SER A 237 -4.03 14.08 7.54
N ILE A 238 -4.00 14.37 6.23
CA ILE A 238 -4.80 13.67 5.20
C ILE A 238 -4.45 12.17 5.04
N LEU A 239 -3.30 11.74 5.58
CA LEU A 239 -2.80 10.36 5.51
C LEU A 239 -3.13 9.53 6.75
N GLN A 240 -3.71 10.13 7.79
CA GLN A 240 -4.18 9.45 9.01
C GLN A 240 -3.13 8.57 9.69
N PHE A 241 -1.89 9.04 9.82
CA PHE A 241 -0.83 8.24 10.44
C PHE A 241 -1.24 7.69 11.80
N THR A 242 -1.16 6.37 11.95
CA THR A 242 -1.46 5.69 13.20
C THR A 242 -0.20 5.57 14.06
N GLY A 243 -0.40 5.49 15.39
CA GLY A 243 0.67 5.35 16.36
C GLY A 243 1.48 6.62 16.63
N PRO A 244 2.25 6.65 17.73
CA PRO A 244 3.08 7.80 18.10
C PRO A 244 4.07 8.12 16.97
N ILE A 245 4.26 9.41 16.66
CA ILE A 245 5.34 9.86 15.79
C ILE A 245 6.64 9.46 16.49
N PRO A 246 7.47 8.56 15.93
CA PRO A 246 8.61 8.06 16.68
C PRO A 246 9.68 9.15 16.84
N TYR A 247 9.70 9.88 17.95
CA TYR A 247 10.86 10.61 18.50
C TYR A 247 11.58 11.58 17.55
N ARG A 248 11.20 12.86 17.62
CA ARG A 248 11.88 13.98 16.94
C ARG A 248 13.36 14.11 17.32
N THR A 249 13.73 13.78 18.57
CA THR A 249 15.07 14.03 19.14
C THR A 249 16.08 12.94 18.83
N ALA A 250 15.71 11.66 18.98
CA ALA A 250 16.62 10.53 18.70
C ALA A 250 17.03 10.48 17.22
N ARG A 251 16.13 10.86 16.29
CA ARG A 251 16.41 10.88 14.85
C ARG A 251 17.33 12.01 14.43
N VAL A 252 17.22 13.19 15.04
CA VAL A 252 18.16 14.30 14.83
C VAL A 252 19.54 13.94 15.38
N ALA A 253 19.62 13.32 16.55
CA ALA A 253 20.89 12.85 17.11
C ALA A 253 21.56 11.77 16.24
N LEU A 254 20.79 10.78 15.75
CA LEU A 254 21.29 9.73 14.86
C LEU A 254 21.68 10.28 13.48
N ALA A 255 20.93 11.25 12.96
CA ALA A 255 21.25 11.99 11.74
C ALA A 255 22.55 12.77 11.86
N LEU A 256 22.76 13.44 13.00
CA LEU A 256 23.99 14.18 13.31
C LEU A 256 25.17 13.22 13.48
N VAL A 257 24.99 12.07 14.14
CA VAL A 257 26.02 11.03 14.25
C VAL A 257 26.34 10.46 12.88
N ALA A 258 25.34 10.11 12.07
CA ALA A 258 25.57 9.66 10.69
C ALA A 258 26.30 10.72 9.87
N ALA A 259 25.93 12.01 10.00
CA ALA A 259 26.61 13.12 9.34
C ALA A 259 28.06 13.32 9.81
N LEU A 260 28.34 13.16 11.10
CA LEU A 260 29.67 13.21 11.68
C LEU A 260 30.56 12.06 11.19
N VAL A 261 30.03 10.82 11.19
CA VAL A 261 30.79 9.63 10.75
C VAL A 261 30.98 9.63 9.22
N LEU A 262 29.99 10.09 8.47
CA LEU A 262 30.11 10.33 7.03
C LEU A 262 31.11 11.47 6.73
N GLY A 263 31.12 12.55 7.52
CA GLY A 263 32.11 13.62 7.45
C GLY A 263 33.54 13.14 7.73
N ALA A 264 33.71 12.23 8.69
CA ALA A 264 35.01 11.59 8.96
C ALA A 264 35.50 10.72 7.77
N CYS A 265 34.59 10.19 6.96
CA CYS A 265 34.92 9.47 5.72
C CYS A 265 35.37 10.37 4.56
N LEU A 266 35.18 11.70 4.68
CA LEU A 266 35.64 12.69 3.71
C LEU A 266 37.11 13.08 3.93
N LEU A 267 37.68 12.77 5.10
CA LEU A 267 39.06 13.08 5.44
C LEU A 267 40.02 12.40 4.44
N PRO A 268 41.06 13.12 3.97
CA PRO A 268 41.91 12.68 2.87
C PRO A 268 42.60 11.33 3.16
N ASP A 269 42.88 10.60 2.08
CA ASP A 269 43.61 9.33 2.05
C ASP A 269 44.97 9.46 2.77
N ARG A 270 44.99 9.21 4.08
CA ARG A 270 46.24 8.96 4.80
C ARG A 270 46.51 7.45 4.77
N PRO A 271 47.76 7.01 4.55
CA PRO A 271 48.09 5.58 4.47
C PRO A 271 47.69 4.78 5.74
N ARG A 272 47.52 5.47 6.88
CA ARG A 272 47.05 4.87 8.14
C ARG A 272 45.53 4.61 8.19
N THR A 273 44.69 5.37 7.47
CA THR A 273 43.23 5.16 7.45
C THR A 273 42.82 4.06 6.47
N ALA A 274 43.60 3.83 5.41
CA ALA A 274 43.38 2.76 4.43
C ALA A 274 43.41 1.35 5.06
N ARG A 275 44.23 1.12 6.09
CA ARG A 275 44.30 -0.18 6.80
C ARG A 275 43.01 -0.56 7.53
N TRP A 276 42.22 0.43 7.97
CA TRP A 276 41.00 0.20 8.74
C TRP A 276 39.72 0.29 7.89
N MET A 277 39.80 0.80 6.66
CA MET A 277 38.67 0.92 5.73
C MET A 277 37.86 -0.37 5.49
N PRO A 278 38.48 -1.57 5.38
CA PRO A 278 37.73 -2.82 5.20
C PRO A 278 36.81 -3.16 6.38
N VAL A 279 37.11 -2.65 7.58
CA VAL A 279 36.31 -2.86 8.80
C VAL A 279 35.39 -1.67 9.06
N ALA A 280 35.90 -0.46 8.86
CA ALA A 280 35.16 0.78 9.10
C ALA A 280 34.00 0.96 8.13
N ALA A 281 34.16 0.64 6.84
CA ALA A 281 33.11 0.85 5.84
C ALA A 281 31.87 -0.07 6.04
N PRO A 282 32.02 -1.38 6.27
CA PRO A 282 30.88 -2.24 6.63
C PRO A 282 30.24 -1.82 7.94
N LEU A 283 31.03 -1.45 8.96
CA LEU A 283 30.50 -0.98 10.24
C LEU A 283 29.69 0.31 10.06
N LEU A 284 30.19 1.25 9.27
CA LEU A 284 29.49 2.49 8.89
C LEU A 284 28.19 2.21 8.14
N LEU A 285 28.21 1.28 7.18
CA LEU A 285 27.02 0.87 6.46
C LEU A 285 26.00 0.26 7.41
N VAL A 286 26.41 -0.64 8.29
CA VAL A 286 25.55 -1.26 9.31
C VAL A 286 25.00 -0.20 10.26
N LEU A 287 25.82 0.74 10.74
CA LEU A 287 25.36 1.83 11.61
C LEU A 287 24.40 2.78 10.88
N THR A 288 24.64 3.09 9.62
CA THR A 288 23.76 3.93 8.79
C THR A 288 22.44 3.22 8.53
N LEU A 289 22.47 1.94 8.16
CA LEU A 289 21.27 1.13 7.97
C LEU A 289 20.50 0.96 9.27
N ALA A 290 21.19 0.67 10.38
CA ALA A 290 20.59 0.60 11.71
C ALA A 290 19.99 1.95 12.12
N THR A 291 20.60 3.07 11.74
CA THR A 291 20.11 4.42 12.00
C THR A 291 18.85 4.75 11.21
N LEU A 292 18.89 4.54 9.89
CA LEU A 292 17.76 4.76 9.00
C LEU A 292 16.58 3.85 9.35
N ASN A 293 16.87 2.63 9.76
CA ASN A 293 15.86 1.63 10.12
C ASN A 293 15.58 1.56 11.63
N TYR A 294 16.19 2.42 12.47
CA TYR A 294 16.03 2.32 13.93
C TYR A 294 14.56 2.43 14.35
N GLY A 295 13.83 3.40 13.79
CA GLY A 295 12.41 3.58 14.09
C GLY A 295 11.57 2.34 13.75
N PRO A 296 11.60 1.86 12.50
CA PRO A 296 10.95 0.60 12.10
C PRO A 296 11.43 -0.62 12.90
N LEU A 297 12.73 -0.82 13.08
CA LEU A 297 13.32 -1.98 13.79
C LEU A 297 12.98 -1.98 15.27
N ARG A 298 13.06 -0.83 15.94
CA ARG A 298 12.72 -0.70 17.35
C ARG A 298 11.23 -0.91 17.56
N THR A 299 10.38 -0.33 16.70
CA THR A 299 8.93 -0.56 16.74
C THR A 299 8.62 -2.03 16.52
N TRP A 300 9.28 -2.68 15.55
CA TRP A 300 9.15 -4.12 15.32
C TRP A 300 9.62 -4.93 16.54
N ALA A 301 10.75 -4.59 17.13
CA ALA A 301 11.29 -5.28 18.29
C ALA A 301 10.38 -5.11 19.53
N SER A 302 9.80 -3.93 19.73
CA SER A 302 8.95 -3.63 20.89
C SER A 302 7.50 -4.09 20.74
N SER A 303 6.95 -4.04 19.53
CA SER A 303 5.51 -4.29 19.28
C SER A 303 5.21 -5.42 18.29
N GLY A 304 6.25 -6.00 17.68
CA GLY A 304 6.12 -6.95 16.59
C GLY A 304 5.74 -6.29 15.26
N PRO A 305 5.27 -7.08 14.28
CA PRO A 305 4.70 -6.58 13.05
C PRO A 305 3.63 -5.51 13.29
N ALA A 306 3.58 -4.51 12.40
CA ALA A 306 2.50 -3.54 12.34
C ALA A 306 1.14 -4.26 12.31
N ASP A 307 0.14 -3.65 12.95
CA ASP A 307 -1.23 -4.18 13.09
C ASP A 307 -1.40 -5.51 13.85
N LYS A 308 -0.33 -6.15 14.35
CA LYS A 308 -0.42 -7.40 15.14
C LYS A 308 -1.48 -7.36 16.26
N PRO A 309 -1.63 -6.29 17.05
CA PRO A 309 -2.70 -6.22 18.06
C PRO A 309 -4.11 -6.27 17.45
N SER A 310 -4.34 -5.57 16.34
CA SER A 310 -5.62 -5.57 15.63
C SER A 310 -5.90 -6.93 14.98
N GLU A 311 -4.91 -7.53 14.34
CA GLU A 311 -5.00 -8.86 13.74
C GLU A 311 -5.32 -9.95 14.78
N ARG A 312 -4.65 -9.88 15.95
CA ARG A 312 -4.93 -10.78 17.09
C ARG A 312 -6.34 -10.54 17.64
N LEU A 313 -6.75 -9.28 17.75
CA LEU A 313 -8.07 -8.91 18.23
C LEU A 313 -9.17 -9.52 17.34
N GLU A 314 -9.14 -9.24 16.04
CA GLU A 314 -10.17 -9.70 15.10
C GLU A 314 -10.17 -11.22 14.93
N THR A 315 -9.00 -11.86 14.90
CA THR A 315 -8.87 -13.33 14.91
C THR A 315 -9.53 -13.93 16.14
N THR A 316 -9.19 -13.42 17.33
CA THR A 316 -9.69 -13.96 18.59
C THR A 316 -11.19 -13.74 18.72
N ARG A 317 -11.71 -12.56 18.33
CA ARG A 317 -13.15 -12.28 18.30
C ARG A 317 -13.89 -13.25 17.35
N GLY A 318 -13.33 -13.53 16.17
CA GLY A 318 -13.88 -14.53 15.24
C GLY A 318 -13.93 -15.94 15.85
N LEU A 319 -12.84 -16.40 16.46
CA LEU A 319 -12.76 -17.71 17.13
C LEU A 319 -13.72 -17.83 18.33
N ILE A 320 -13.82 -16.78 19.15
CA ILE A 320 -14.78 -16.75 20.26
C ILE A 320 -16.20 -16.86 19.72
N PHE A 321 -16.53 -16.11 18.66
CA PHE A 321 -17.87 -16.17 18.06
C PHE A 321 -18.16 -17.56 17.48
N ARG A 322 -17.19 -18.19 16.80
CA ARG A 322 -17.33 -19.58 16.32
C ARG A 322 -17.65 -20.55 17.45
N ALA A 323 -16.99 -20.42 18.59
CA ALA A 323 -17.16 -21.31 19.73
C ALA A 323 -18.46 -21.08 20.53
N THR A 324 -19.19 -19.99 20.26
CA THR A 324 -20.36 -19.55 21.04
C THR A 324 -21.59 -19.29 20.18
N SER A 325 -21.56 -19.68 18.91
CA SER A 325 -22.69 -19.52 17.98
C SER A 325 -22.86 -20.77 17.12
N ALA A 326 -24.08 -21.01 16.63
CA ALA A 326 -24.37 -22.05 15.66
C ALA A 326 -23.85 -21.68 14.25
N PRO A 327 -23.52 -22.65 13.38
CA PRO A 327 -23.02 -22.38 12.01
C PRO A 327 -23.97 -21.51 11.16
N ALA A 328 -25.27 -21.58 11.41
CA ALA A 328 -26.28 -20.78 10.70
C ALA A 328 -26.29 -19.30 11.11
N ASN A 329 -25.64 -18.92 12.21
CA ASN A 329 -25.61 -17.53 12.65
C ASN A 329 -24.81 -16.63 11.70
N SER A 330 -25.17 -15.35 11.72
CA SER A 330 -24.60 -14.33 10.86
C SER A 330 -24.08 -13.12 11.64
N ALA A 331 -23.16 -12.38 11.04
CA ALA A 331 -22.65 -11.16 11.65
C ALA A 331 -22.28 -10.06 10.66
N ALA A 332 -22.56 -8.81 11.03
CA ALA A 332 -22.14 -7.61 10.32
C ALA A 332 -20.78 -7.10 10.81
N LEU A 333 -19.91 -6.74 9.85
CA LEU A 333 -18.47 -6.52 10.06
C LEU A 333 -17.97 -5.29 9.32
N ILE A 334 -17.14 -4.47 9.99
CA ILE A 334 -16.30 -3.45 9.33
C ILE A 334 -14.95 -4.05 8.89
N ALA A 335 -14.42 -4.98 9.68
CA ALA A 335 -13.15 -5.66 9.45
C ALA A 335 -13.41 -7.12 9.02
N ALA A 336 -13.92 -7.31 7.80
CA ALA A 336 -14.32 -8.61 7.28
C ALA A 336 -13.17 -9.61 7.01
N GLY A 337 -11.92 -9.28 7.34
CA GLY A 337 -10.75 -10.16 7.16
C GLY A 337 -10.75 -11.32 8.15
N ASN A 338 -9.86 -11.28 9.14
CA ASN A 338 -9.68 -12.38 10.11
C ASN A 338 -10.97 -12.75 10.84
N TRP A 339 -11.78 -11.77 11.26
CA TRP A 339 -12.99 -12.05 12.00
C TRP A 339 -13.93 -13.00 11.23
N LYS A 340 -14.20 -12.69 9.96
CA LYS A 340 -15.06 -13.53 9.10
C LYS A 340 -14.38 -14.86 8.81
N TYR A 341 -13.08 -14.84 8.50
CA TYR A 341 -12.34 -16.05 8.16
C TYR A 341 -12.38 -17.08 9.29
N PHE A 342 -12.08 -16.67 10.53
CA PHE A 342 -12.00 -17.57 11.68
C PHE A 342 -13.35 -17.86 12.35
N SER A 343 -14.36 -17.00 12.18
CA SER A 343 -15.69 -17.28 12.71
C SER A 343 -16.40 -18.43 12.00
N HIS A 344 -16.13 -18.64 10.71
CA HIS A 344 -16.86 -19.61 9.87
C HIS A 344 -18.39 -19.34 9.95
N ARG A 345 -18.78 -18.07 9.98
CA ARG A 345 -20.18 -17.62 10.00
C ARG A 345 -20.46 -16.77 8.78
N ARG A 346 -21.74 -16.64 8.43
CA ARG A 346 -22.15 -15.76 7.34
C ARG A 346 -21.80 -14.32 7.71
N GLY A 347 -20.97 -13.67 6.88
CA GLY A 347 -20.58 -12.28 7.06
C GLY A 347 -21.47 -11.33 6.25
N VAL A 348 -21.86 -10.22 6.85
CA VAL A 348 -22.43 -9.05 6.18
C VAL A 348 -21.36 -7.95 6.22
N ASP A 349 -20.91 -7.49 5.06
CA ASP A 349 -19.84 -6.50 4.95
C ASP A 349 -20.43 -5.08 5.02
N LEU A 350 -20.13 -4.37 6.10
CA LEU A 350 -20.63 -3.01 6.31
C LEU A 350 -19.94 -1.97 5.42
N LEU A 351 -18.75 -2.27 4.89
CA LEU A 351 -17.96 -1.37 4.05
C LEU A 351 -17.93 -1.78 2.58
N GLY A 352 -18.68 -2.81 2.20
CA GLY A 352 -18.99 -3.11 0.80
C GLY A 352 -17.91 -3.76 -0.04
N LYS A 353 -16.80 -4.26 0.53
CA LYS A 353 -15.79 -5.01 -0.25
C LYS A 353 -16.41 -6.26 -0.88
N MET A 354 -17.37 -6.87 -0.19
CA MET A 354 -18.12 -8.05 -0.64
C MET A 354 -19.62 -7.78 -0.85
N ASP A 355 -20.09 -6.53 -0.71
CA ASP A 355 -21.51 -6.18 -0.86
C ASP A 355 -21.69 -5.11 -1.96
N THR A 356 -22.35 -5.50 -3.05
CA THR A 356 -22.54 -4.68 -4.24
C THR A 356 -23.44 -3.48 -3.99
N VAL A 357 -24.43 -3.58 -3.09
CA VAL A 357 -25.33 -2.47 -2.74
C VAL A 357 -24.54 -1.37 -2.04
N ILE A 358 -23.65 -1.73 -1.12
CA ILE A 358 -22.78 -0.77 -0.44
C ILE A 358 -21.73 -0.20 -1.39
N ALA A 359 -21.11 -1.03 -2.24
CA ALA A 359 -20.06 -0.59 -3.15
C ALA A 359 -20.52 0.51 -4.14
N HIS A 360 -21.74 0.35 -4.66
CA HIS A 360 -22.38 1.29 -5.59
C HIS A 360 -23.18 2.39 -4.89
N GLY A 361 -23.32 2.32 -3.56
CA GLY A 361 -24.00 3.31 -2.77
C GLY A 361 -23.27 4.66 -2.75
N PRO A 362 -23.94 5.68 -2.17
CA PRO A 362 -23.32 6.98 -1.95
C PRO A 362 -22.18 6.90 -0.94
N SER A 363 -21.23 7.82 -1.09
CA SER A 363 -20.22 8.07 -0.06
C SER A 363 -20.80 8.96 1.03
N HIS A 364 -20.44 8.67 2.28
CA HIS A 364 -20.68 9.58 3.40
C HIS A 364 -19.66 10.71 3.38
N ASP A 365 -20.08 11.88 3.85
CA ASP A 365 -19.21 13.04 4.04
C ASP A 365 -18.34 12.83 5.28
N VAL A 366 -17.36 11.95 5.12
CA VAL A 366 -16.30 11.70 6.07
C VAL A 366 -14.96 11.89 5.41
N PHE A 367 -13.94 12.07 6.23
CA PHE A 367 -12.58 12.13 5.77
C PHE A 367 -12.24 10.98 4.80
N LEU A 368 -11.58 11.31 3.68
CA LEU A 368 -11.21 10.34 2.65
C LEU A 368 -10.17 9.32 3.17
N LYS A 369 -10.66 8.20 3.68
CA LYS A 369 -9.90 6.97 3.88
C LYS A 369 -10.25 6.00 2.74
N PRO A 370 -9.35 5.75 1.78
CA PRO A 370 -9.67 4.95 0.59
C PRO A 370 -10.36 3.61 0.93
N GLY A 371 -11.60 3.44 0.45
CA GLY A 371 -12.40 2.24 0.66
C GLY A 371 -13.09 2.11 2.03
N HIS A 372 -13.21 3.19 2.80
CA HIS A 372 -13.84 3.20 4.14
C HIS A 372 -14.86 4.35 4.31
N THR A 373 -15.48 4.77 3.21
CA THR A 373 -16.32 5.97 3.12
C THR A 373 -17.77 5.66 2.76
N LYS A 374 -18.10 4.39 2.49
CA LYS A 374 -19.45 3.94 2.12
C LYS A 374 -19.94 2.91 3.12
N TRP A 375 -21.17 3.10 3.60
CA TRP A 375 -21.93 2.14 4.40
C TRP A 375 -23.42 2.49 4.32
N ASN A 376 -24.30 1.53 4.62
CA ASN A 376 -25.74 1.75 4.72
C ASN A 376 -26.29 0.82 5.80
N TYR A 377 -26.51 1.34 7.01
CA TYR A 377 -26.97 0.52 8.13
C TYR A 377 -28.44 0.09 8.00
N ASP A 378 -29.30 0.90 7.39
CA ASP A 378 -30.68 0.53 7.13
C ASP A 378 -30.77 -0.71 6.24
N TYR A 379 -29.90 -0.82 5.25
CA TYR A 379 -29.75 -2.02 4.43
C TYR A 379 -29.01 -3.14 5.19
N SER A 380 -27.75 -2.92 5.58
CA SER A 380 -26.87 -4.00 6.06
C SER A 380 -27.27 -4.55 7.43
N ILE A 381 -27.98 -3.77 8.24
CA ILE A 381 -28.43 -4.17 9.58
C ILE A 381 -29.97 -4.19 9.63
N GLY A 382 -30.62 -3.12 9.20
CA GLY A 382 -32.08 -2.99 9.21
C GLY A 382 -32.78 -4.02 8.33
N LYS A 383 -32.31 -4.24 7.09
CA LYS A 383 -32.92 -5.18 6.13
C LYS A 383 -32.33 -6.59 6.21
N LEU A 384 -31.00 -6.73 6.23
CA LEU A 384 -30.35 -8.05 6.26
C LEU A 384 -30.41 -8.73 7.64
N ARG A 385 -30.64 -7.96 8.70
CA ARG A 385 -30.89 -8.42 10.07
C ARG A 385 -29.90 -9.49 10.57
N PRO A 386 -28.56 -9.23 10.56
CA PRO A 386 -27.58 -10.18 11.07
C PRO A 386 -27.79 -10.48 12.56
N ASP A 387 -27.34 -11.62 13.06
CA ASP A 387 -27.53 -11.95 14.49
C ASP A 387 -26.62 -11.12 15.40
N VAL A 388 -25.43 -10.79 14.91
CA VAL A 388 -24.42 -9.99 15.61
C VAL A 388 -23.98 -8.81 14.75
N VAL A 389 -23.71 -7.67 15.37
CA VAL A 389 -22.98 -6.56 14.75
C VAL A 389 -21.66 -6.43 15.51
N ALA A 390 -20.55 -6.79 14.87
CA ALA A 390 -19.26 -6.91 15.53
C ALA A 390 -18.53 -5.56 15.66
N ASP A 391 -18.93 -4.55 14.90
CA ASP A 391 -18.48 -3.17 15.04
C ASP A 391 -19.34 -2.24 14.17
N LEU A 392 -19.22 -0.93 14.38
CA LEU A 392 -19.84 0.13 13.56
C LEU A 392 -18.76 1.13 13.11
N ALA A 393 -18.78 1.52 11.85
CA ALA A 393 -18.00 2.62 11.29
C ALA A 393 -18.70 3.97 11.56
N PHE A 394 -18.03 4.87 12.28
CA PHE A 394 -18.48 6.25 12.52
C PHE A 394 -19.98 6.39 12.90
N PRO A 395 -20.51 5.63 13.89
CA PRO A 395 -21.93 5.64 14.17
C PRO A 395 -22.39 7.00 14.71
N THR A 396 -23.48 7.53 14.16
CA THR A 396 -24.18 8.71 14.67
C THR A 396 -25.13 8.35 15.81
N THR A 397 -25.62 9.35 16.54
CA THR A 397 -26.68 9.16 17.54
C THR A 397 -27.92 8.49 16.93
N SER A 398 -28.29 8.86 15.70
CA SER A 398 -29.44 8.29 14.98
C SER A 398 -29.22 6.81 14.67
N ASP A 399 -28.02 6.42 14.22
CA ASP A 399 -27.67 5.02 13.97
C ASP A 399 -27.79 4.15 15.24
N LEU A 400 -27.32 4.67 16.38
CA LEU A 400 -27.41 3.96 17.66
C LEU A 400 -28.86 3.82 18.15
N CYS A 401 -29.71 4.79 17.84
CA CYS A 401 -31.14 4.70 18.08
C CYS A 401 -31.81 3.67 17.17
N HIS A 402 -31.44 3.62 15.88
CA HIS A 402 -31.89 2.57 14.97
C HIS A 402 -31.45 1.18 15.42
N MET A 403 -30.21 1.02 15.90
CA MET A 403 -29.74 -0.24 16.49
C MET A 403 -30.65 -0.73 17.61
N THR A 404 -31.03 0.16 18.52
CA THR A 404 -31.95 -0.16 19.63
C THR A 404 -33.35 -0.52 19.11
N ALA A 405 -33.90 0.27 18.18
CA ALA A 405 -35.20 0.03 17.55
C ALA A 405 -35.23 -1.30 16.77
N TRP A 406 -34.14 -1.66 16.12
CA TRP A 406 -33.94 -2.95 15.45
C TRP A 406 -33.74 -4.12 16.43
N GLY A 407 -33.66 -3.85 17.73
CA GLY A 407 -33.56 -4.86 18.77
C GLY A 407 -32.14 -5.37 19.03
N TYR A 408 -31.11 -4.61 18.65
CA TYR A 408 -29.72 -4.91 19.00
C TYR A 408 -29.38 -4.34 20.37
N ARG A 409 -28.71 -5.14 21.20
CA ARG A 409 -28.17 -4.71 22.49
C ARG A 409 -26.66 -4.91 22.51
N GLN A 410 -25.94 -3.94 23.06
CA GLN A 410 -24.50 -4.09 23.25
C GLN A 410 -24.22 -5.01 24.43
N ILE A 411 -23.44 -6.07 24.23
CA ILE A 411 -23.10 -7.04 25.29
C ILE A 411 -21.64 -7.00 25.72
N ALA A 412 -20.77 -6.50 24.82
CA ALA A 412 -19.32 -6.38 24.99
C ALA A 412 -18.83 -5.14 24.21
N PRO A 413 -17.58 -4.70 24.39
CA PRO A 413 -17.04 -3.57 23.64
C PRO A 413 -17.31 -3.65 22.15
N ARG A 414 -18.05 -2.64 21.66
CA ARG A 414 -18.44 -2.44 20.26
C ARG A 414 -19.18 -3.62 19.60
N LEU A 415 -19.66 -4.60 20.38
CA LEU A 415 -20.36 -5.78 19.88
C LEU A 415 -21.81 -5.83 20.34
N PHE A 416 -22.71 -5.96 19.37
CA PHE A 416 -24.15 -5.99 19.58
C PHE A 416 -24.74 -7.33 19.16
N VAL A 417 -25.73 -7.80 19.91
CA VAL A 417 -26.49 -9.02 19.58
C VAL A 417 -27.96 -8.66 19.45
N ARG A 418 -28.60 -9.15 18.39
CA ARG A 418 -30.03 -9.02 18.17
C ARG A 418 -30.79 -9.84 19.21
N ARG A 419 -31.76 -9.25 19.90
CA ARG A 419 -32.55 -9.92 20.96
C ARG A 419 -33.24 -11.20 20.49
N ALA A 420 -33.70 -11.22 19.25
CA ALA A 420 -34.38 -12.37 18.65
C ALA A 420 -33.42 -13.44 18.10
N ALA A 421 -32.10 -13.23 18.14
CA ALA A 421 -31.14 -14.20 17.64
C ALA A 421 -31.17 -15.48 18.50
N ARG A 422 -31.22 -16.62 17.81
CA ARG A 422 -31.14 -17.96 18.43
C ARG A 422 -29.80 -18.62 18.07
N GLY A 423 -29.41 -19.62 18.85
CA GLY A 423 -28.17 -20.38 18.62
C GLY A 423 -26.90 -19.65 19.06
N ILE A 424 -27.01 -18.56 19.84
CA ILE A 424 -25.86 -17.84 20.41
C ILE A 424 -25.89 -17.99 21.93
N ASP A 425 -24.80 -18.52 22.49
CA ASP A 425 -24.53 -18.52 23.94
C ASP A 425 -24.03 -17.13 24.36
N VAL A 426 -24.98 -16.21 24.55
CA VAL A 426 -24.71 -14.80 24.87
C VAL A 426 -23.91 -14.65 26.18
N PRO A 427 -24.23 -15.35 27.29
CA PRO A 427 -23.43 -15.27 28.51
C PRO A 427 -21.96 -15.66 28.28
N ARG A 428 -21.70 -16.78 27.60
CA ARG A 428 -20.33 -17.24 27.33
C ARG A 428 -19.60 -16.33 26.34
N LEU A 429 -20.28 -15.86 25.30
CA LEU A 429 -19.75 -14.89 24.34
C LEU A 429 -19.31 -13.60 25.06
N ARG A 430 -20.18 -13.04 25.90
CA ARG A 430 -19.89 -11.85 26.70
C ARG A 430 -18.69 -12.06 27.62
N ALA A 431 -18.67 -13.14 28.40
CA ALA A 431 -17.60 -13.41 29.35
C ALA A 431 -16.23 -13.53 28.65
N ARG A 432 -16.16 -14.26 27.53
CA ARG A 432 -14.91 -14.44 26.78
C ARG A 432 -14.43 -13.15 26.11
N LEU A 433 -15.35 -12.30 25.62
CA LEU A 433 -14.98 -11.03 25.02
C LEU A 433 -14.49 -10.02 26.07
N LEU A 434 -15.14 -9.93 27.23
CA LEU A 434 -14.73 -9.02 28.30
C LEU A 434 -13.35 -9.36 28.88
N ALA A 435 -12.96 -10.64 28.85
CA ALA A 435 -11.64 -11.09 29.29
C ALA A 435 -10.49 -10.67 28.35
N PHE A 436 -10.77 -10.15 27.16
CA PHE A 436 -9.76 -9.95 26.12
C PHE A 436 -9.89 -8.64 25.32
N ASP A 437 -11.11 -8.21 24.98
CA ASP A 437 -11.36 -6.95 24.26
C ASP A 437 -11.51 -5.83 25.29
N HIS A 438 -10.47 -5.02 25.46
CA HIS A 438 -10.43 -3.90 26.40
C HIS A 438 -10.82 -2.56 25.77
N ARG A 439 -11.38 -2.56 24.56
CA ARG A 439 -11.86 -1.33 23.94
C ARG A 439 -13.03 -0.75 24.74
N PRO A 440 -13.28 0.57 24.64
CA PRO A 440 -14.44 1.16 25.29
C PRO A 440 -15.75 0.65 24.68
N PHE A 441 -16.80 0.62 25.49
CA PHE A 441 -18.16 0.45 25.00
C PHE A 441 -18.56 1.67 24.17
N ILE A 442 -19.45 1.48 23.19
CA ILE A 442 -20.09 2.60 22.51
C ILE A 442 -21.11 3.18 23.48
N ARG A 443 -21.03 4.49 23.73
CA ARG A 443 -21.98 5.16 24.61
C ARG A 443 -23.34 5.22 23.91
N MET A 444 -24.29 4.44 24.38
CA MET A 444 -25.66 4.45 23.84
C MET A 444 -26.38 5.74 24.25
N PRO A 445 -27.19 6.36 23.36
CA PRO A 445 -28.02 7.50 23.71
C PRO A 445 -29.02 7.14 24.82
N THR A 446 -29.20 8.03 25.80
CA THR A 446 -30.18 7.85 26.88
C THR A 446 -31.61 8.13 26.42
N GLN A 447 -31.77 9.01 25.43
CA GLN A 447 -33.03 9.32 24.77
C GLN A 447 -32.82 9.20 23.27
N CYS A 448 -33.66 8.38 22.64
CA CYS A 448 -33.82 8.40 21.20
C CYS A 448 -35.00 9.31 20.94
N ALA A 449 -34.78 10.44 20.26
CA ALA A 449 -35.87 11.32 19.86
C ALA A 449 -36.92 10.46 19.15
N GLY A 450 -38.14 10.47 19.69
CA GLY A 450 -39.28 9.77 19.09
C GLY A 450 -39.41 10.23 17.65
N ARG A 451 -39.61 9.28 16.74
CA ARG A 451 -39.89 9.56 15.33
C ARG A 451 -41.02 10.59 15.24
N ALA A 452 -40.75 11.72 14.59
CA ALA A 452 -41.78 12.45 13.86
C ALA A 452 -41.85 11.86 12.45
#